data_AF-A0A4Q6GRP9-F1
#
_entry.id   AF-A0A4Q6GRP9-F1
#
_cell.length_a   1.000
_cell.length_b   1.000
_cell.length_c   1.000
_cell.angle_alpha   90.00
_cell.angle_beta   90.00
_cell.angle_gamma   90.00
#
_symmetry.space_group_name_H-M   'P 1'
#
loop_
_entity.id
_entity.type
_entity.pdbx_description
1 polymer ?
#
loop_
_entity_poly.entity_id
_entity_poly.type
_entity_poly.pdbx_seq_one_letter_code
_entity_poly.pdbx_strand_id
1 'polypeptide(L)'
;MKASIRQITVLTLAAMLAMPAAQAAVVTANNPAGDTYTYAGGSPGGGAPVGTSGWYYNNVRSNAVIGIDADYPRSGNGSVSFTTSNSNAKADIEYLPGAVKVGDLYASTSSLGLFSALQSMSYDWYRDSASTATSNQHPSLRVLLDKDGDLTTFGDRGGLVFERVYNNGGYPV
;
A
#
# COMPACT_ATOMS: atom_id res chain seq x y z
N MET A 1 74.55 -12.26 11.11
CA MET A 1 73.37 -13.14 10.90
C MET A 1 72.20 -12.28 10.46
N LYS A 2 71.44 -12.77 9.47
CA LYS A 2 70.48 -12.03 8.63
C LYS A 2 69.22 -11.61 9.40
N ALA A 3 68.85 -10.34 9.35
CA ALA A 3 67.50 -9.89 9.73
C ALA A 3 66.67 -9.75 8.45
N SER A 4 65.65 -10.60 8.32
CA SER A 4 64.76 -10.73 7.17
C SER A 4 63.69 -9.62 7.20
N ILE A 5 63.55 -8.90 6.09
CA ILE A 5 62.46 -7.97 5.81
C ILE A 5 61.20 -8.82 5.53
N ARG A 6 60.19 -8.71 6.40
CA ARG A 6 58.88 -9.33 6.17
C ARG A 6 58.00 -8.38 5.34
N GLN A 7 57.63 -8.82 4.15
CA GLN A 7 56.60 -8.17 3.32
C GLN A 7 55.26 -8.17 4.08
N ILE A 8 54.66 -6.99 4.22
CA ILE A 8 53.28 -6.85 4.68
C ILE A 8 52.41 -6.94 3.42
N THR A 9 51.79 -8.11 3.20
CA THR A 9 50.75 -8.27 2.19
C THR A 9 49.46 -7.65 2.73
N VAL A 10 49.04 -6.53 2.17
CA VAL A 10 47.72 -5.94 2.45
C VAL A 10 46.68 -6.78 1.71
N LEU A 11 45.91 -7.59 2.46
CA LEU A 11 44.75 -8.30 1.92
C LEU A 11 43.53 -7.37 2.02
N THR A 12 43.15 -6.75 0.91
CA THR A 12 41.91 -5.97 0.83
C THR A 12 40.74 -6.94 0.75
N LEU A 13 40.07 -7.21 1.88
CA LEU A 13 38.86 -8.00 1.93
C LEU A 13 37.68 -7.14 1.46
N ALA A 14 37.32 -7.25 0.18
CA ALA A 14 36.09 -6.68 -0.35
C ALA A 14 34.89 -7.46 0.18
N ALA A 15 34.40 -7.09 1.37
CA ALA A 15 33.10 -7.53 1.86
C ALA A 15 32.02 -6.82 1.03
N MET A 16 31.61 -7.43 -0.07
CA MET A 16 30.38 -7.03 -0.76
C MET A 16 29.22 -7.35 0.18
N LEU A 17 28.72 -6.33 0.87
CA LEU A 17 27.41 -6.37 1.53
C LEU A 17 26.36 -6.61 0.44
N ALA A 18 25.92 -7.85 0.30
CA ALA A 18 24.71 -8.17 -0.44
C ALA A 18 23.56 -7.48 0.30
N MET A 19 23.17 -6.30 -0.16
CA MET A 19 21.98 -5.63 0.35
C MET A 19 20.78 -6.54 0.02
N PRO A 20 19.95 -6.92 1.01
CA PRO A 20 18.75 -7.69 0.73
C PRO A 20 17.90 -6.89 -0.26
N ALA A 21 17.52 -7.53 -1.37
CA ALA A 21 16.56 -6.95 -2.29
C ALA A 21 15.27 -6.64 -1.49
N ALA A 22 14.75 -5.42 -1.62
CA ALA A 22 13.48 -5.06 -1.01
C ALA A 22 12.40 -6.01 -1.52
N GLN A 23 11.87 -6.86 -0.64
CA GLN A 23 10.75 -7.74 -0.95
C GLN A 23 9.44 -6.96 -0.82
N ALA A 24 8.46 -7.29 -1.68
CA ALA A 24 7.12 -6.75 -1.55
C ALA A 24 6.55 -7.10 -0.18
N ALA A 25 5.99 -6.11 0.53
CA ALA A 25 5.38 -6.34 1.83
C ALA A 25 4.13 -7.22 1.66
N VAL A 26 4.10 -8.35 2.37
CA VAL A 26 2.91 -9.20 2.43
C VAL A 26 1.98 -8.65 3.49
N VAL A 27 0.77 -8.28 3.08
CA VAL A 27 -0.30 -7.83 3.98
C VAL A 27 -1.25 -8.99 4.19
N THR A 28 -1.37 -9.45 5.44
CA THR A 28 -2.25 -10.56 5.81
C THR A 28 -3.49 -10.03 6.50
N ALA A 29 -4.63 -10.70 6.28
CA ALA A 29 -5.85 -10.51 7.07
C ALA A 29 -5.58 -10.61 8.58
N ASN A 30 -6.42 -9.97 9.39
CA ASN A 30 -6.38 -10.10 10.85
C ASN A 30 -6.69 -11.53 11.32
N ASN A 31 -7.49 -12.27 10.56
CA ASN A 31 -7.86 -13.64 10.83
C ASN A 31 -7.28 -14.55 9.72
N PRO A 32 -6.63 -15.69 10.04
CA PRO A 32 -6.14 -16.63 9.05
C PRO A 32 -7.17 -17.12 8.02
N ALA A 33 -8.47 -17.09 8.36
CA ALA A 33 -9.56 -17.44 7.45
C ALA A 33 -9.99 -16.29 6.51
N GLY A 34 -9.36 -15.11 6.62
CA GLY A 34 -9.79 -13.87 5.98
C GLY A 34 -10.59 -12.97 6.93
N ASP A 35 -10.72 -11.71 6.56
CA ASP A 35 -11.46 -10.70 7.31
C ASP A 35 -12.13 -9.67 6.41
N THR A 36 -13.09 -8.94 7.00
CA THR A 36 -13.78 -7.83 6.36
C THR A 36 -14.00 -6.71 7.36
N TYR A 37 -14.05 -5.49 6.84
CA TYR A 37 -14.40 -4.29 7.56
C TYR A 37 -15.46 -3.51 6.77
N THR A 38 -16.44 -2.97 7.48
CA THR A 38 -17.49 -2.12 6.92
C THR A 38 -17.76 -0.93 7.82
N TYR A 39 -18.24 0.14 7.22
CA TYR A 39 -18.61 1.35 7.93
C TYR A 39 -19.89 1.95 7.34
N ALA A 40 -20.88 2.15 8.20
CA ALA A 40 -22.20 2.64 7.80
C ALA A 40 -22.25 4.15 7.59
N GLY A 41 -21.29 4.90 8.13
CA GLY A 41 -21.25 6.36 8.00
C GLY A 41 -20.88 6.86 6.60
N GLY A 42 -21.09 8.16 6.40
CA GLY A 42 -20.74 8.87 5.18
C GLY A 42 -19.28 9.35 5.15
N SER A 43 -19.00 10.34 4.31
CA SER A 43 -17.69 10.99 4.21
C SER A 43 -17.31 11.66 5.54
N PRO A 44 -16.05 11.55 6.02
CA PRO A 44 -14.89 11.04 5.29
C PRO A 44 -14.74 9.50 5.28
N GLY A 45 -15.50 8.79 6.12
CA GLY A 45 -15.52 7.32 6.23
C GLY A 45 -15.03 6.85 7.60
N GLY A 46 -14.85 5.54 7.73
CA GLY A 46 -14.25 4.89 8.90
C GLY A 46 -13.06 4.01 8.50
N GLY A 47 -12.29 3.59 9.50
CA GLY A 47 -11.15 2.72 9.33
C GLY A 47 -10.89 1.75 10.49
N ALA A 48 -10.07 0.75 10.19
CA ALA A 48 -9.61 -0.27 11.12
C ALA A 48 -8.19 -0.73 10.74
N PRO A 49 -7.35 -1.09 11.73
CA PRO A 49 -6.02 -1.65 11.46
C PRO A 49 -6.12 -3.04 10.80
N VAL A 50 -5.18 -3.33 9.92
CA VAL A 50 -4.93 -4.67 9.37
C VAL A 50 -3.76 -5.29 10.14
N GLY A 51 -4.09 -5.94 11.25
CA GLY A 51 -3.15 -6.54 12.19
C GLY A 51 -2.18 -5.50 12.75
N THR A 52 -0.90 -5.89 12.81
CA THR A 52 0.21 -5.01 13.18
C THR A 52 1.07 -4.65 11.98
N SER A 53 0.53 -4.75 10.76
CA SER A 53 1.29 -4.63 9.50
C SER A 53 1.63 -3.17 9.11
N GLY A 54 1.03 -2.19 9.79
CA GLY A 54 1.06 -0.78 9.37
C GLY A 54 0.08 -0.45 8.24
N TRP A 55 -0.72 -1.43 7.79
CA TRP A 55 -1.82 -1.23 6.85
C TRP A 55 -3.15 -1.05 7.57
N TYR A 56 -4.04 -0.30 6.94
CA TYR A 56 -5.35 0.05 7.46
C TYR A 56 -6.40 -0.08 6.37
N TYR A 57 -7.56 -0.66 6.70
CA TYR A 57 -8.78 -0.34 5.99
C TYR A 57 -9.15 1.08 6.37
N ASN A 58 -9.32 1.98 5.41
CA ASN A 58 -9.56 3.39 5.68
C ASN A 58 -10.50 3.99 4.63
N ASN A 59 -11.05 5.18 4.92
CA ASN A 59 -12.01 5.87 4.05
C ASN A 59 -13.20 4.98 3.63
N VAL A 60 -13.53 3.96 4.44
CA VAL A 60 -14.62 3.03 4.18
C VAL A 60 -15.91 3.78 4.43
N ARG A 61 -16.79 3.83 3.45
CA ARG A 61 -18.02 4.65 3.54
C ARG A 61 -19.18 4.03 2.79
N SER A 62 -20.38 4.49 3.13
CA SER A 62 -21.61 4.13 2.42
C SER A 62 -21.89 2.62 2.43
N ASN A 63 -21.58 1.94 3.54
CA ASN A 63 -21.70 0.49 3.71
C ASN A 63 -20.87 -0.33 2.70
N ALA A 64 -19.77 0.24 2.20
CA ALA A 64 -18.75 -0.55 1.52
C ALA A 64 -18.23 -1.66 2.44
N VAL A 65 -17.87 -2.79 1.85
CA VAL A 65 -17.14 -3.86 2.52
C VAL A 65 -15.78 -3.97 1.86
N ILE A 66 -14.73 -3.87 2.67
CA ILE A 66 -13.34 -4.10 2.26
C ILE A 66 -12.76 -5.22 3.11
N GLY A 67 -11.86 -6.03 2.57
CA GLY A 67 -11.29 -7.15 3.32
C GLY A 67 -10.02 -7.69 2.70
N ILE A 68 -9.40 -8.63 3.40
CA ILE A 68 -8.44 -9.56 2.80
C ILE A 68 -9.02 -10.96 3.01
N ASP A 69 -9.31 -11.65 1.91
CA ASP A 69 -9.93 -12.98 1.94
C ASP A 69 -9.29 -13.90 0.90
N ALA A 70 -9.71 -15.16 0.90
CA ALA A 70 -9.22 -16.18 -0.02
C ALA A 70 -10.00 -16.24 -1.35
N ASP A 71 -10.88 -15.26 -1.62
CA ASP A 71 -11.68 -15.24 -2.83
C ASP A 71 -10.88 -14.60 -3.98
N TYR A 72 -10.77 -15.33 -5.09
CA TYR A 72 -10.09 -14.90 -6.32
C TYR A 72 -8.64 -14.39 -6.16
N PRO A 73 -7.77 -15.04 -5.37
CA PRO A 73 -6.38 -14.60 -5.23
C PRO A 73 -5.66 -14.74 -6.56
N ARG A 74 -4.98 -13.67 -6.99
CA ARG A 74 -4.04 -13.75 -8.13
C ARG A 74 -2.95 -14.80 -7.86
N SER A 75 -2.45 -14.84 -6.63
CA SER A 75 -1.46 -15.82 -6.14
C SER A 75 -1.43 -15.85 -4.62
N GLY A 76 -1.07 -16.98 -4.02
CA GLY A 76 -0.95 -17.11 -2.57
C GLY A 76 -2.31 -17.29 -1.87
N ASN A 77 -2.40 -16.87 -0.61
CA ASN A 77 -3.51 -17.19 0.28
C ASN A 77 -4.50 -16.02 0.50
N GLY A 78 -4.48 -15.01 -0.39
CA GLY A 78 -5.55 -14.02 -0.37
C GLY A 78 -5.39 -12.85 -1.33
N SER A 79 -6.46 -12.06 -1.40
CA SER A 79 -6.58 -10.83 -2.18
C SER A 79 -7.31 -9.77 -1.36
N VAL A 80 -7.00 -8.50 -1.66
CA VAL A 80 -7.84 -7.40 -1.18
C VAL A 80 -9.16 -7.45 -1.94
N SER A 81 -10.27 -7.48 -1.21
CA SER A 81 -11.62 -7.47 -1.77
C SER A 81 -12.33 -6.15 -1.49
N PHE A 82 -13.19 -5.74 -2.42
CA PHE A 82 -14.07 -4.59 -2.26
C PHE A 82 -15.44 -4.93 -2.83
N THR A 83 -16.49 -4.79 -2.01
CA THR A 83 -17.87 -5.03 -2.40
C THR A 83 -18.74 -3.84 -2.00
N THR A 84 -19.65 -3.45 -2.88
CA THR A 84 -20.62 -2.38 -2.61
C THR A 84 -21.89 -2.58 -3.43
N SER A 85 -23.02 -2.13 -2.87
CA SER A 85 -24.28 -1.95 -3.58
C SER A 85 -24.58 -0.47 -3.90
N ASN A 86 -23.63 0.42 -3.64
CA ASN A 86 -23.77 1.87 -3.71
C ASN A 86 -22.65 2.49 -4.57
N SER A 87 -23.02 3.33 -5.55
CA SER A 87 -22.07 4.00 -6.44
C SER A 87 -21.20 5.07 -5.76
N ASN A 88 -21.58 5.54 -4.58
CA ASN A 88 -20.81 6.51 -3.78
C ASN A 88 -19.87 5.83 -2.77
N ALA A 89 -19.87 4.51 -2.71
CA ALA A 89 -19.00 3.74 -1.83
C ALA A 89 -17.53 3.95 -2.19
N LYS A 90 -16.70 3.85 -1.17
CA LYS A 90 -15.25 3.90 -1.25
C LYS A 90 -14.69 3.08 -0.09
N ALA A 91 -13.53 2.50 -0.32
CA ALA A 91 -12.65 2.01 0.72
C ALA A 91 -11.22 2.02 0.17
N ASP A 92 -10.27 2.30 1.04
CA ASP A 92 -8.84 2.28 0.74
C ASP A 92 -8.17 1.22 1.64
N ILE A 93 -7.16 0.52 1.10
CA ILE A 93 -6.17 -0.21 1.92
C ILE A 93 -4.88 0.62 1.90
N GLU A 94 -4.51 1.19 3.04
CA GLU A 94 -3.48 2.23 3.11
C GLU A 94 -2.35 1.83 4.06
N TYR A 95 -1.12 1.94 3.58
CA TYR A 95 0.05 1.91 4.47
C TYR A 95 0.27 3.30 5.06
N LEU A 96 0.20 3.42 6.39
CA LEU A 96 0.26 4.69 7.11
C LEU A 96 1.37 4.60 8.18
N PRO A 97 2.60 5.06 7.90
CA PRO A 97 3.69 4.95 8.87
C PRO A 97 3.44 5.81 10.11
N GLY A 98 3.55 5.20 11.29
CA GLY A 98 3.24 5.87 12.56
C GLY A 98 1.78 6.31 12.64
N ALA A 99 0.85 5.53 12.07
CA ALA A 99 -0.54 5.95 12.02
C ALA A 99 -1.12 6.27 13.40
N VAL A 100 -1.94 7.32 13.45
CA VAL A 100 -2.77 7.65 14.60
C VAL A 100 -4.23 7.67 14.18
N LYS A 101 -5.12 7.34 15.11
CA LYS A 101 -6.56 7.43 14.88
C LYS A 101 -7.00 8.90 14.95
N VAL A 102 -7.68 9.39 13.92
CA VAL A 102 -8.23 10.75 13.83
C VAL A 102 -9.73 10.64 13.52
N GLY A 103 -10.55 10.85 14.54
CA GLY A 103 -11.98 10.52 14.46
C GLY A 103 -12.16 9.01 14.23
N ASP A 104 -12.88 8.65 13.16
CA ASP A 104 -13.09 7.25 12.77
C ASP A 104 -12.07 6.73 11.76
N LEU A 105 -11.12 7.55 11.33
CA LEU A 105 -10.11 7.22 10.32
C LEU A 105 -8.71 7.07 10.93
N TYR A 106 -7.77 6.66 10.10
CA TYR A 106 -6.34 6.68 10.42
C TYR A 106 -5.61 7.68 9.51
N ALA A 107 -4.60 8.34 10.08
CA ALA A 107 -3.72 9.25 9.36
C ALA A 107 -2.25 8.96 9.71
N SER A 108 -1.37 9.09 8.73
CA SER A 108 0.07 8.96 8.94
C SER A 108 0.61 10.14 9.76
N THR A 109 1.53 9.87 10.69
CA THR A 109 2.30 10.91 11.39
C THR A 109 3.77 10.91 11.00
N SER A 110 4.16 10.01 10.10
CA SER A 110 5.52 9.89 9.59
C SER A 110 5.54 9.93 8.06
N SER A 111 6.68 10.31 7.48
CA SER A 111 6.90 10.27 6.03
C SER A 111 7.60 8.98 5.62
N LEU A 112 7.31 8.49 4.40
CA LEU A 112 8.05 7.40 3.77
C LEU A 112 9.37 7.87 3.13
N GLY A 113 9.63 9.18 3.14
CA GLY A 113 10.83 9.79 2.56
C GLY A 113 10.49 10.81 1.47
N LEU A 114 11.52 11.24 0.74
CA LEU A 114 11.37 12.18 -0.36
C LEU A 114 10.67 11.49 -1.54
N PHE A 115 9.72 12.18 -2.16
CA PHE A 115 9.06 11.67 -3.36
C PHE A 115 10.03 11.39 -4.52
N SER A 116 11.13 12.14 -4.62
CA SER A 116 12.20 11.90 -5.59
C SER A 116 12.92 10.56 -5.41
N ALA A 117 12.75 9.88 -4.26
CA ALA A 117 13.28 8.55 -4.02
C ALA A 117 12.33 7.43 -4.51
N LEU A 118 11.08 7.75 -4.88
CA LEU A 118 10.15 6.78 -5.42
C LEU A 118 10.57 6.37 -6.83
N GLN A 119 10.94 5.10 -7.00
CA GLN A 119 11.38 4.57 -8.30
C GLN A 119 10.22 4.01 -9.12
N SER A 120 9.38 3.20 -8.49
CA SER A 120 8.22 2.58 -9.15
C SER A 120 7.19 2.15 -8.11
N MET A 121 5.95 2.06 -8.58
CA MET A 121 4.89 1.34 -7.90
C MET A 121 4.08 0.59 -8.96
N SER A 122 3.61 -0.59 -8.59
CA SER A 122 2.78 -1.41 -9.47
C SER A 122 1.78 -2.17 -8.63
N TYR A 123 0.67 -2.54 -9.24
CA TYR A 123 -0.29 -3.45 -8.66
C TYR A 123 -0.75 -4.41 -9.73
N ASP A 124 -1.18 -5.56 -9.24
CA ASP A 124 -1.82 -6.57 -10.03
C ASP A 124 -3.24 -6.74 -9.50
N TRP A 125 -4.18 -6.97 -10.40
CA TRP A 125 -5.55 -7.21 -10.02
C TRP A 125 -6.21 -8.17 -11.00
N TYR A 126 -7.26 -8.82 -10.54
CA TYR A 126 -8.04 -9.77 -11.30
C TYR A 126 -9.45 -9.22 -11.49
N ARG A 127 -9.97 -9.36 -12.71
CA ARG A 127 -11.37 -9.12 -13.03
C ARG A 127 -11.98 -10.45 -13.48
N ASP A 128 -13.03 -10.88 -12.79
CA ASP A 128 -13.76 -12.08 -13.19
C ASP A 128 -14.40 -11.88 -14.57
N SER A 129 -14.27 -12.89 -15.44
CA SER A 129 -14.89 -12.88 -16.78
C SER A 129 -16.42 -12.74 -16.76
N ALA A 130 -17.08 -13.14 -15.67
CA ALA A 130 -18.52 -12.98 -15.44
C ALA A 130 -18.90 -11.61 -14.87
N SER A 131 -17.93 -10.74 -14.57
CA SER A 131 -18.17 -9.41 -14.02
C SER A 131 -19.01 -8.53 -14.96
N THR A 132 -20.14 -8.05 -14.44
CA THR A 132 -21.01 -7.07 -15.13
C THR A 132 -20.67 -5.61 -14.82
N ALA A 133 -19.74 -5.36 -13.89
CA ALA A 133 -19.21 -4.02 -13.62
C ALA A 133 -18.63 -3.36 -14.87
N THR A 134 -18.75 -2.03 -15.00
CA THR A 134 -18.27 -1.32 -16.18
C THR A 134 -16.76 -1.48 -16.34
N SER A 135 -16.29 -1.68 -17.57
CA SER A 135 -14.87 -2.00 -17.83
C SER A 135 -13.91 -0.88 -17.41
N ASN A 136 -14.39 0.34 -17.21
CA ASN A 136 -13.56 1.42 -16.68
C ASN A 136 -13.26 1.30 -15.18
N GLN A 137 -13.93 0.40 -14.44
CA GLN A 137 -13.68 0.20 -13.02
C GLN A 137 -12.47 -0.71 -12.81
N HIS A 138 -11.50 -0.20 -12.07
CA HIS A 138 -10.31 -0.93 -11.61
C HIS A 138 -9.78 -0.27 -10.33
N PRO A 139 -8.93 -0.96 -9.54
CA PRO A 139 -8.26 -0.33 -8.42
C PRO A 139 -7.46 0.91 -8.86
N SER A 140 -7.41 1.93 -8.00
CA SER A 140 -6.53 3.08 -8.15
C SER A 140 -5.36 2.97 -7.19
N LEU A 141 -4.20 3.48 -7.62
CA LEU A 141 -3.01 3.54 -6.78
C LEU A 141 -2.73 5.00 -6.44
N ARG A 142 -2.48 5.29 -5.17
CA ARG A 142 -2.27 6.67 -4.69
C ARG A 142 -1.03 6.77 -3.82
N VAL A 143 -0.26 7.84 -4.03
CA VAL A 143 0.78 8.31 -3.11
C VAL A 143 0.32 9.63 -2.52
N LEU A 144 0.23 9.72 -1.20
CA LEU A 144 -0.02 10.97 -0.50
C LEU A 144 1.28 11.77 -0.44
N LEU A 145 1.20 13.03 -0.87
CA LEU A 145 2.32 13.96 -0.91
C LEU A 145 2.04 15.11 0.04
N ASP A 146 3.09 15.58 0.68
CA ASP A 146 3.11 16.73 1.56
C ASP A 146 4.28 17.60 1.11
N LYS A 147 4.03 18.91 0.91
CA LYS A 147 4.94 19.74 0.11
C LYS A 147 6.17 20.15 0.91
N ASP A 148 5.98 20.50 2.18
CA ASP A 148 7.07 20.90 3.07
C ASP A 148 7.52 19.77 4.01
N GLY A 149 6.77 18.66 4.07
CA GLY A 149 7.08 17.50 4.88
C GLY A 149 6.56 17.62 6.32
N ASP A 150 5.83 18.70 6.64
CA ASP A 150 5.18 18.89 7.94
C ASP A 150 3.79 18.24 7.93
N LEU A 151 3.71 17.03 8.47
CA LEU A 151 2.46 16.29 8.59
C LEU A 151 1.47 16.87 9.62
N THR A 152 1.70 18.09 10.13
CA THR A 152 0.72 18.85 10.91
C THR A 152 0.02 19.93 10.08
N THR A 153 0.57 20.33 8.92
CA THR A 153 -0.09 21.22 7.96
C THR A 153 -0.89 20.39 6.95
N PHE A 154 -2.15 20.78 6.72
CA PHE A 154 -3.06 20.03 5.83
C PHE A 154 -3.30 20.74 4.49
N GLY A 155 -2.96 22.03 4.40
CA GLY A 155 -3.32 22.88 3.26
C GLY A 155 -2.46 22.66 2.01
N ASP A 156 -1.36 21.95 2.14
CA ASP A 156 -0.35 21.73 1.11
C ASP A 156 -0.19 20.24 0.74
N ARG A 157 -1.10 19.38 1.24
CA ARG A 157 -1.15 17.97 0.88
C ARG A 157 -1.81 17.75 -0.47
N GLY A 158 -1.27 16.79 -1.21
CA GLY A 158 -1.79 16.35 -2.50
C GLY A 158 -1.71 14.84 -2.65
N GLY A 159 -2.12 14.35 -3.81
CA GLY A 159 -1.99 12.94 -4.16
C GLY A 159 -1.50 12.79 -5.59
N LEU A 160 -0.48 11.95 -5.80
CA LEU A 160 -0.27 11.34 -7.11
C LEU A 160 -1.20 10.13 -7.21
N VAL A 161 -2.14 10.17 -8.14
CA VAL A 161 -3.10 9.09 -8.38
C VAL A 161 -2.83 8.49 -9.75
N PHE A 162 -2.71 7.17 -9.78
CA PHE A 162 -2.65 6.38 -11.00
C PHE A 162 -3.91 5.53 -11.14
N GLU A 163 -4.56 5.71 -12.28
CA GLU A 163 -5.73 4.98 -12.72
C GLU A 163 -5.53 4.61 -14.19
N ARG A 164 -5.44 3.31 -14.47
CA ARG A 164 -5.10 2.79 -15.80
C ARG A 164 -5.91 3.44 -16.93
N VAL A 165 -7.23 3.58 -16.77
CA VAL A 165 -8.12 4.14 -17.80
C VAL A 165 -7.84 5.63 -18.05
N TYR A 166 -7.52 6.40 -17.02
CA TYR A 166 -7.26 7.85 -17.14
C TYR A 166 -5.80 8.18 -17.47
N ASN A 167 -4.89 7.22 -17.28
CA ASN A 167 -3.45 7.36 -17.56
C ASN A 167 -3.02 6.61 -18.84
N ASN A 168 -3.88 6.55 -19.86
CA ASN A 168 -3.60 5.97 -21.19
C ASN A 168 -3.25 4.47 -21.21
N GLY A 169 -3.57 3.72 -20.15
CA GLY A 169 -3.35 2.26 -20.09
C GLY A 169 -4.47 1.43 -20.74
N GLY A 170 -5.51 2.09 -21.25
CA GLY A 170 -6.68 1.47 -21.86
C GLY A 170 -7.62 0.80 -20.86
N TYR A 171 -8.71 0.23 -21.37
CA TYR A 171 -9.58 -0.61 -20.56
C TYR A 171 -8.82 -1.89 -20.14
N PRO A 172 -9.08 -2.40 -18.94
CA PRO A 172 -8.68 -3.74 -18.56
C PRO A 172 -9.28 -4.75 -19.53
N VAL A 173 -8.45 -5.69 -19.98
CA VAL A 173 -8.87 -6.92 -20.69
C VAL A 173 -9.11 -8.03 -19.68
#